data_AF-A0A951AC02-F1
#
_entry.id   AF-A0A951AC02-F1
#
_cell.length_a   1.000
_cell.length_b   1.000
_cell.length_c   1.000
_cell.angle_alpha   90.00
_cell.angle_beta   90.00
_cell.angle_gamma   90.00
#
_symmetry.space_group_name_H-M   'P 1'
#
loop_
_entity.id
_entity.type
_entity.pdbx_description
1 polymer ?
#
loop_
_entity_poly.entity_id
_entity_poly.type
_entity_poly.pdbx_seq_one_letter_code
_entity_poly.pdbx_strand_id
1 'polypeptide(L)'
;MNNEFYRHYKDRVAPKLREWHKYKNVHQIPRVEKVVVNTSIGSQPDGKQALEEAKTELALITGQQPAETRSKKSIANFKLRK
;
A
#
# COMPACT_ATOMS: atom_id res chain seq x y z
N MET A 1 3.13 -21.32 5.64
CA MET A 1 3.01 -19.86 5.89
C MET A 1 1.81 -19.60 6.79
N ASN A 2 2.01 -19.53 8.11
CA ASN A 2 0.95 -19.15 9.06
C ASN A 2 1.07 -17.65 9.36
N ASN A 3 0.32 -16.82 8.64
CA ASN A 3 0.27 -15.39 8.91
C ASN A 3 -0.58 -15.14 10.19
N GLU A 4 0.04 -14.61 11.23
CA GLU A 4 -0.60 -14.36 12.53
C GLU A 4 -1.80 -13.40 12.41
N PHE A 5 -1.67 -12.33 11.61
CA PHE A 5 -2.74 -11.37 11.40
C PHE A 5 -3.96 -11.99 10.72
N TYR A 6 -3.74 -12.90 9.77
CA TYR A 6 -4.83 -13.62 9.12
C TYR A 6 -5.59 -14.53 10.12
N ARG A 7 -4.85 -15.23 10.99
CA ARG A 7 -5.45 -16.05 12.06
C ARG A 7 -6.22 -15.18 13.04
N HIS A 8 -5.64 -14.08 13.50
CA HIS A 8 -6.29 -13.13 14.38
C HIS A 8 -7.60 -12.60 13.78
N TYR A 9 -7.57 -12.24 12.49
CA TYR A 9 -8.77 -11.78 11.78
C TYR A 9 -9.86 -12.86 11.75
N LYS A 10 -9.52 -14.08 11.35
CA LYS A 10 -10.46 -15.19 11.21
C LYS A 10 -11.06 -15.64 12.55
N ASP A 11 -10.23 -15.73 13.58
CA ASP A 11 -10.61 -16.34 14.86
C ASP A 11 -11.22 -15.33 15.84
N ARG A 12 -10.85 -14.05 15.76
CA ARG A 12 -11.28 -13.03 16.74
C ARG A 12 -12.06 -11.87 16.14
N VAL A 13 -11.60 -11.30 15.02
CA VAL A 13 -12.19 -10.07 14.46
C VAL A 13 -13.48 -10.36 13.70
N ALA A 14 -13.48 -11.32 12.78
CA ALA A 14 -14.63 -11.64 11.95
C ALA A 14 -15.86 -12.10 12.76
N PRO A 15 -15.74 -12.94 13.80
CA PRO A 15 -16.88 -13.30 14.66
C PRO A 15 -17.47 -12.09 15.40
N LYS A 16 -16.61 -11.25 15.99
CA LYS A 16 -17.03 -10.02 16.68
C LYS A 16 -17.75 -9.05 15.74
N LEU A 17 -17.24 -8.85 14.52
CA LEU A 17 -17.88 -7.99 13.53
C LEU A 17 -19.26 -8.54 13.11
N ARG A 18 -19.37 -9.87 12.96
CA ARG A 18 -20.64 -10.53 12.66
C ARG A 18 -21.67 -10.32 13.76
N GLU A 19 -21.26 -10.41 15.02
CA GLU A 19 -22.15 -10.20 16.18
C GLU A 19 -22.59 -8.74 16.31
N TRP A 20 -21.66 -7.80 16.20
CA TRP A 20 -21.94 -6.36 16.35
C TRP A 20 -22.84 -5.81 15.25
N HIS A 21 -22.57 -6.17 13.99
CA HIS A 21 -23.31 -5.67 12.84
C HIS A 21 -24.42 -6.61 12.35
N LYS A 22 -24.60 -7.77 13.02
CA LYS A 22 -25.62 -8.78 12.71
C LYS A 22 -25.66 -9.17 11.22
N TYR A 23 -24.49 -9.34 10.61
CA TYR A 23 -24.39 -9.74 9.20
C TYR A 23 -25.04 -11.10 8.98
N LYS A 24 -25.92 -11.21 7.98
CA LYS A 24 -26.63 -12.46 7.62
C LYS A 24 -25.79 -13.37 6.73
N ASN A 25 -24.91 -12.78 5.93
CA ASN A 25 -24.05 -13.50 5.01
C ASN A 25 -22.58 -13.33 5.43
N VAL A 26 -21.83 -14.44 5.45
CA VAL A 26 -20.39 -14.45 5.78
C VAL A 26 -19.57 -13.55 4.86
N HIS A 27 -20.00 -13.40 3.60
CA HIS A 27 -19.34 -12.53 2.62
C HIS A 27 -19.57 -11.03 2.85
N GLN A 28 -20.49 -10.64 3.76
CA GLN A 28 -20.70 -9.24 4.13
C GLN A 28 -19.68 -8.76 5.17
N ILE A 29 -18.93 -9.67 5.81
CA ILE A 29 -17.95 -9.32 6.82
C ILE A 29 -16.79 -8.57 6.13
N PRO A 30 -16.47 -7.32 6.53
CA PRO A 30 -15.42 -6.53 5.89
C PRO A 30 -14.05 -7.21 5.95
N ARG A 31 -13.37 -7.30 4.81
CA ARG A 31 -12.02 -7.89 4.68
C ARG A 31 -11.04 -6.87 4.11
N VAL A 32 -9.75 -7.06 4.41
CA VAL A 32 -8.67 -6.29 3.77
C VAL A 32 -8.43 -6.85 2.37
N GLU A 33 -8.66 -6.05 1.34
CA GLU A 33 -8.47 -6.47 -0.05
C GLU A 33 -7.03 -6.23 -0.53
N LYS A 34 -6.48 -5.03 -0.28
CA LYS A 34 -5.09 -4.69 -0.63
C LYS A 34 -4.55 -3.60 0.28
N VAL A 35 -3.22 -3.60 0.45
CA VAL A 35 -2.47 -2.52 1.08
C VAL A 35 -1.55 -1.95 0.00
N VAL A 36 -1.67 -0.65 -0.28
CA VAL A 36 -0.84 0.05 -1.28
C VAL A 36 0.13 0.95 -0.54
N VAL A 37 1.42 0.73 -0.77
CA VAL A 37 2.49 1.58 -0.24
C VAL A 37 2.98 2.48 -1.36
N ASN A 38 3.03 3.78 -1.10
CA ASN A 38 3.52 4.78 -2.05
C ASN A 38 4.51 5.70 -1.35
N THR A 39 5.60 6.04 -2.04
CA THR A 39 6.57 7.04 -1.56
C THR A 39 6.67 8.17 -2.57
N SER A 40 6.77 9.40 -2.05
CA SER A 40 6.98 10.60 -2.86
C SER A 40 8.43 11.01 -2.79
N ILE A 41 9.12 11.00 -3.93
CA ILE A 41 10.47 11.55 -4.03
C ILE A 41 10.32 13.04 -4.37
N GLY A 42 10.76 13.91 -3.46
CA GLY A 42 10.68 15.36 -3.63
C GLY A 42 11.58 15.88 -4.75
N SER A 43 11.55 17.20 -5.00
CA SER A 43 12.50 17.88 -5.91
C SER A 43 13.92 17.90 -5.33
N GLN A 44 14.56 16.73 -5.29
CA GLN A 44 15.98 16.61 -5.02
C GLN A 44 16.78 16.94 -6.28
N PRO A 45 17.96 17.57 -6.15
CA PRO A 45 18.86 17.84 -7.28
C PRO A 45 19.15 16.58 -8.11
N ASP A 46 19.31 15.45 -7.41
CA ASP A 46 19.64 14.14 -7.97
C ASP A 46 18.44 13.18 -7.95
N GLY A 47 17.27 13.65 -8.40
CA GLY A 47 16.02 12.88 -8.33
C GLY A 47 16.05 11.49 -8.98
N LYS A 48 17.02 11.19 -9.86
CA LYS A 48 17.24 9.83 -10.39
C LYS A 48 17.87 8.90 -9.36
N GLN A 49 18.88 9.35 -8.62
CA GLN A 49 19.54 8.54 -7.61
C GLN A 49 18.56 8.23 -6.46
N ALA A 50 17.86 9.26 -5.99
CA ALA A 50 16.85 9.12 -4.95
C ALA A 50 15.71 8.16 -5.33
N LEU A 51 15.35 8.08 -6.61
CA LEU A 51 14.38 7.13 -7.11
C LEU A 51 14.89 5.68 -7.02
N GLU A 52 16.13 5.43 -7.38
CA GLU A 52 16.72 4.08 -7.29
C GLU A 52 16.91 3.63 -5.84
N GLU A 53 17.33 4.55 -4.96
CA GLU A 53 17.42 4.30 -3.51
C GLU A 53 16.05 3.94 -2.93
N ALA A 54 15.02 4.75 -3.20
CA ALA A 54 13.67 4.50 -2.73
C ALA A 54 13.08 3.18 -3.26
N LYS A 55 13.37 2.80 -4.51
CA LYS A 55 12.96 1.49 -5.05
C LYS A 55 13.61 0.35 -4.28
N THR A 56 14.90 0.46 -4.02
CA THR A 56 15.68 -0.56 -3.32
C THR A 56 15.16 -0.75 -1.90
N GLU A 57 14.95 0.35 -1.17
CA GLU A 57 14.40 0.31 0.19
C GLU A 57 12.98 -0.27 0.23
N LEU A 58 12.10 0.17 -0.66
CA LEU A 58 10.74 -0.37 -0.74
C LEU A 58 10.74 -1.85 -1.13
N ALA A 59 11.65 -2.28 -2.00
CA ALA A 59 11.81 -3.70 -2.34
C ALA A 59 12.26 -4.51 -1.13
N LEU A 60 13.19 -4.00 -0.32
CA LEU A 60 13.64 -4.66 0.91
C LEU A 60 12.53 -4.76 1.95
N ILE A 61 11.71 -3.71 2.11
CA ILE A 61 10.62 -3.69 3.10
C ILE A 61 9.45 -4.57 2.66
N THR A 62 9.00 -4.43 1.41
CA THR A 62 7.78 -5.09 0.92
C THR A 62 8.04 -6.47 0.30
N GLY A 63 9.30 -6.80 0.01
CA GLY A 63 9.70 -8.01 -0.72
C GLY A 63 9.24 -8.02 -2.19
N GLN A 64 8.78 -6.88 -2.72
CA GLN A 64 8.24 -6.76 -4.07
C GLN A 64 8.93 -5.62 -4.82
N GLN A 65 9.16 -5.78 -6.12
CA GLN A 65 9.69 -4.71 -6.94
C GLN A 65 8.64 -3.58 -7.11
N PRO A 66 8.91 -2.34 -6.66
CA PRO A 66 7.95 -1.26 -6.74
C PRO A 66 7.73 -0.77 -8.18
N ALA A 67 6.51 -0.33 -8.50
CA ALA A 67 6.19 0.28 -9.77
C ALA A 67 6.55 1.78 -9.80
N GLU A 68 7.15 2.23 -10.89
CA GLU A 68 7.45 3.66 -11.10
C GLU A 68 6.21 4.44 -11.50
N THR A 69 5.95 5.56 -10.81
CA THR A 69 4.88 6.49 -11.18
C THR A 69 5.46 7.75 -11.79
N ARG A 70 5.03 8.07 -13.02
CA ARG A 70 5.43 9.31 -13.72
C ARG A 70 4.32 10.34 -13.66
N SER A 71 4.68 11.62 -13.74
CA SER A 71 3.70 12.71 -13.71
C SER A 71 2.75 12.63 -14.91
N LYS A 72 1.44 12.73 -14.66
CA LYS A 72 0.43 12.72 -15.72
C LYS A 72 0.33 14.05 -16.48
N LYS A 73 0.67 15.16 -15.82
CA LYS A 73 0.58 16.54 -16.32
C LYS A 73 1.86 17.29 -16.00
N SER A 74 2.25 18.20 -16.89
CA SER A 74 3.34 19.16 -16.64
C SER A 74 2.82 20.31 -15.77
N ILE A 75 3.55 20.66 -14.71
CA ILE A 75 3.19 21.76 -13.79
C ILE A 75 4.45 22.61 -13.54
N ALA A 76 4.43 23.85 -14.04
CA ALA A 76 5.60 24.74 -14.04
C ALA A 76 6.10 25.08 -12.62
N ASN A 77 5.19 25.34 -11.67
CA ASN A 77 5.54 25.68 -10.29
C ASN A 77 6.35 24.57 -9.58
N PHE A 78 6.13 23.30 -9.99
CA PHE A 78 6.85 22.15 -9.45
C PHE A 78 8.00 21.68 -10.35
N LYS A 79 8.30 22.44 -11.42
CA LYS A 79 9.29 22.08 -12.44
C LYS A 79 9.06 20.67 -13.03
N LEU A 80 7.82 20.19 -13.01
CA LEU A 80 7.44 18.86 -13.49
C LEU A 80 7.12 18.90 -14.98
N ARG A 81 7.70 17.96 -15.72
CA ARG A 81 7.45 17.74 -17.15
C ARG A 81 7.00 16.28 -17.35
N LYS A 82 5.92 16.10 -18.11
CA LYS A 82 5.41 14.78 -18.52
C LYS A 82 6.42 14.04 -19.41
#